data_AF-A0A8T5LYG1-F1
#
_entry.id   AF-A0A8T5LYG1-F1
#
_cell.length_a   1.000
_cell.length_b   1.000
_cell.length_c   1.000
_cell.angle_alpha   90.00
_cell.angle_beta   90.00
_cell.angle_gamma   90.00
#
_symmetry.space_group_name_H-M   'P 1'
#
loop_
_entity.id
_entity.type
_entity.pdbx_description
1 polymer ?
#
loop_
_entity_poly.entity_id
_entity_poly.type
_entity_poly.pdbx_seq_one_letter_code
_entity_poly.pdbx_strand_id
1 'polypeptide(L)'
;SVILKKHPLKKLSEKEDYLKNLILKIKNIEQKLKIDDKHKELFKAMREGIHLKELRKTFVSQSLYYYDSILKEIARRGGITLKEARHIKTEEVIKLLKEKNMKEELSERVKLSVFLVKKGKTKILIGKKAALMYEDLCLAKGDINELKGFSAAPGFARGPVQIIMHPTEIDKIKKGVILVTAQIVPSFGPALKKIAGLVCDGGTGITSHPAILAREAGIPAVTSTNVATQVLKDGDLVEVDGYKGIVKKL
;
A
#
# COMPACT_ATOMS: atom_id res chain seq x y z
N SER A 1 -12.68 -10.42 16.44
CA SER A 1 -13.32 -11.75 16.55
C SER A 1 -14.72 -11.80 15.89
N VAL A 2 -14.90 -11.22 14.69
CA VAL A 2 -16.25 -11.08 14.05
C VAL A 2 -16.42 -12.01 12.83
N ILE A 3 -15.89 -13.24 12.89
CA ILE A 3 -16.08 -14.22 11.80
C ILE A 3 -16.39 -15.62 12.38
N LEU A 4 -17.38 -15.69 13.24
CA LEU A 4 -18.25 -16.87 13.33
C LEU A 4 -19.64 -16.42 12.88
N LYS A 5 -19.78 -16.11 11.58
CA LYS A 5 -21.08 -15.82 10.97
C LYS A 5 -21.92 -17.11 10.99
N LYS A 6 -23.22 -16.96 11.27
CA LYS A 6 -24.27 -18.00 11.27
C LYS A 6 -24.05 -19.06 10.16
N HIS A 7 -24.10 -20.35 10.52
CA HIS A 7 -23.98 -21.55 9.66
C HIS A 7 -22.58 -21.87 9.06
N PRO A 8 -21.62 -22.34 9.87
CA PRO A 8 -20.27 -22.71 9.42
C PRO A 8 -20.26 -23.88 8.41
N LEU A 9 -21.14 -24.88 8.61
CA LEU A 9 -21.22 -26.06 7.72
C LEU A 9 -21.69 -25.70 6.31
N LYS A 10 -22.67 -24.79 6.18
CA LYS A 10 -23.16 -24.32 4.88
C LYS A 10 -22.05 -23.62 4.09
N LYS A 11 -21.26 -22.77 4.75
CA LYS A 11 -20.11 -22.11 4.14
C LYS A 11 -18.98 -23.07 3.74
N LEU A 12 -18.81 -24.15 4.49
CA LEU A 12 -17.82 -25.18 4.15
C LEU A 12 -18.23 -25.88 2.85
N SER A 13 -19.48 -26.32 2.76
CA SER A 13 -20.05 -26.91 1.54
C SER A 13 -19.96 -25.96 0.34
N GLU A 14 -20.34 -24.67 0.50
CA GLU A 14 -20.20 -23.66 -0.57
C GLU A 14 -18.74 -23.52 -1.06
N LYS A 15 -17.76 -23.59 -0.15
CA LYS A 15 -16.35 -23.54 -0.50
C LYS A 15 -15.87 -24.81 -1.20
N GLU A 16 -16.31 -25.98 -0.76
CA GLU A 16 -15.98 -27.25 -1.39
C GLU A 16 -16.50 -27.30 -2.83
N ASP A 17 -17.74 -26.87 -3.05
CA ASP A 17 -18.33 -26.81 -4.39
C ASP A 17 -17.62 -25.78 -5.28
N TYR A 18 -17.26 -24.61 -4.72
CA TYR A 18 -16.42 -23.64 -5.43
C TYR A 18 -15.06 -24.24 -5.85
N LEU A 19 -14.39 -24.98 -4.96
CA LEU A 19 -13.10 -25.60 -5.26
C LEU A 19 -13.23 -26.68 -6.34
N LYS A 20 -14.26 -27.52 -6.29
CA LYS A 20 -14.55 -28.52 -7.33
C LYS A 20 -14.75 -27.84 -8.69
N ASN A 21 -15.58 -26.80 -8.74
CA ASN A 21 -15.84 -26.04 -9.96
C ASN A 21 -14.58 -25.35 -10.50
N LEU A 22 -13.73 -24.80 -9.62
CA LEU A 22 -12.48 -24.18 -10.01
C LEU A 22 -11.51 -25.19 -10.62
N ILE A 23 -11.38 -26.39 -10.04
CA ILE A 23 -10.53 -27.46 -10.57
C ILE A 23 -11.00 -27.89 -11.97
N LEU A 24 -12.31 -28.06 -12.17
CA LEU A 24 -12.88 -28.38 -13.49
C LEU A 24 -12.56 -27.29 -14.51
N LYS A 25 -12.70 -26.02 -14.13
CA LYS A 25 -12.38 -24.88 -15.00
C LYS A 25 -10.91 -24.86 -15.41
N ILE A 26 -10.00 -25.14 -14.47
CA ILE A 26 -8.56 -25.22 -14.74
C ILE A 26 -8.27 -26.33 -15.75
N LYS A 27 -8.80 -27.55 -15.53
CA LYS A 27 -8.62 -28.68 -16.45
C LYS A 27 -9.13 -28.37 -17.86
N ASN A 28 -10.30 -27.74 -17.98
CA ASN A 28 -10.84 -27.34 -19.27
C ASN A 28 -9.94 -26.32 -20.00
N ILE A 29 -9.35 -25.36 -19.27
CA ILE A 29 -8.42 -24.38 -19.85
C ILE A 29 -7.13 -25.06 -20.29
N GLU A 30 -6.57 -25.95 -19.46
CA GLU A 30 -5.37 -26.73 -19.79
C GLU A 30 -5.54 -27.56 -21.06
N GLN A 31 -6.70 -28.22 -21.20
CA GLN A 31 -7.06 -28.98 -22.41
C GLN A 31 -7.23 -28.06 -23.62
N LYS A 32 -7.99 -26.97 -23.48
CA LYS A 32 -8.27 -26.03 -24.57
C LYS A 32 -7.00 -25.38 -25.12
N LEU A 33 -6.05 -25.05 -24.24
CA LEU A 33 -4.78 -24.40 -24.59
C LEU A 33 -3.66 -25.41 -24.88
N LYS A 34 -3.92 -26.72 -24.79
CA LYS A 34 -2.94 -27.81 -24.98
C LYS A 34 -1.65 -27.59 -24.17
N ILE A 35 -1.81 -27.23 -22.90
CA ILE A 35 -0.67 -26.93 -22.02
C ILE A 35 0.07 -28.24 -21.71
N ASP A 36 1.39 -28.24 -21.90
CA ASP A 36 2.24 -29.39 -21.54
C ASP A 36 2.40 -29.54 -20.01
N ASP A 37 2.93 -30.68 -19.57
CA ASP A 37 3.04 -30.97 -18.13
C ASP A 37 4.05 -30.09 -17.40
N LYS A 38 5.08 -29.60 -18.10
CA LYS A 38 6.08 -28.69 -17.52
C LYS A 38 5.44 -27.35 -17.15
N HIS A 39 4.61 -26.80 -18.04
CA HIS A 39 3.90 -25.55 -17.78
C HIS A 39 2.81 -25.74 -16.71
N LYS A 40 2.12 -26.89 -16.67
CA LYS A 40 1.16 -27.19 -15.59
C LYS A 40 1.82 -27.18 -14.21
N GLU A 41 2.97 -27.84 -14.07
CA GLU A 41 3.73 -27.83 -12.81
C GLU A 41 4.18 -26.42 -12.44
N LEU A 42 4.63 -25.62 -13.40
CA LEU A 42 4.99 -24.23 -13.17
C LEU A 42 3.78 -23.40 -12.67
N PHE A 43 2.62 -23.52 -13.30
CA PHE A 43 1.41 -22.79 -12.86
C PHE A 43 0.94 -23.23 -11.48
N LYS A 44 1.06 -24.53 -11.16
CA LYS A 44 0.77 -25.06 -9.82
C LYS A 44 1.70 -24.45 -8.78
N ALA A 45 3.01 -24.46 -9.02
CA ALA A 45 4.00 -23.87 -8.13
C ALA A 45 3.76 -22.36 -7.92
N MET A 46 3.44 -21.61 -8.98
CA MET A 46 3.09 -20.19 -8.88
C MET A 46 1.87 -19.96 -7.98
N ARG A 47 0.80 -20.75 -8.15
CA ARG A 47 -0.42 -20.65 -7.34
C ARG A 47 -0.14 -20.93 -5.86
N GLU A 48 0.64 -21.96 -5.57
CA GLU A 48 1.06 -22.29 -4.20
C GLU A 48 1.91 -21.16 -3.60
N GLY A 49 2.85 -20.61 -4.37
CA GLY A 49 3.66 -19.47 -3.95
C GLY A 49 2.84 -18.21 -3.62
N ILE A 50 1.85 -17.87 -4.45
CA ILE A 50 0.92 -16.76 -4.18
C ILE A 50 0.12 -17.02 -2.91
N HIS A 51 -0.35 -18.26 -2.71
CA HIS A 51 -1.09 -18.64 -1.51
C HIS A 51 -0.24 -18.48 -0.24
N LEU A 52 0.99 -19.00 -0.23
CA LEU A 52 1.93 -18.86 0.89
C LEU A 52 2.25 -17.39 1.19
N LYS A 53 2.41 -16.56 0.15
CA LYS A 53 2.62 -15.11 0.29
C LYS A 53 1.45 -14.43 1.00
N GLU A 54 0.21 -14.76 0.65
CA GLU A 54 -1.00 -14.22 1.28
C GLU A 54 -1.21 -14.75 2.70
N LEU A 55 -0.95 -16.04 2.94
CA LEU A 55 -0.97 -16.62 4.29
C LEU A 55 0.00 -15.89 5.22
N ARG A 56 1.25 -15.71 4.80
CA ARG A 56 2.25 -14.96 5.57
C ARG A 56 1.76 -13.56 5.91
N LYS A 57 1.20 -12.83 4.94
CA LYS A 57 0.66 -11.48 5.15
C LYS A 57 -0.50 -11.48 6.17
N THR A 58 -1.37 -12.49 6.10
CA THR A 58 -2.47 -12.68 7.04
C THR A 58 -1.97 -12.87 8.47
N PHE A 59 -1.01 -13.78 8.67
CA PHE A 59 -0.43 -14.01 10.00
C PHE A 59 0.30 -12.79 10.56
N VAL A 60 1.03 -12.05 9.72
CA VAL A 60 1.66 -10.78 10.13
C VAL A 60 0.60 -9.74 10.54
N SER A 61 -0.49 -9.62 9.79
CA SER A 61 -1.57 -8.69 10.16
C SER A 61 -2.26 -9.10 11.46
N GLN A 62 -2.47 -10.40 11.68
CA GLN A 62 -3.04 -10.93 12.92
C GLN A 62 -2.10 -10.70 14.10
N SER A 63 -0.80 -10.96 13.94
CA SER A 63 0.17 -10.73 15.00
C SER A 63 0.19 -9.25 15.42
N LEU A 64 0.21 -8.32 14.45
CA LEU A 64 0.13 -6.88 14.72
C LEU A 64 -1.15 -6.48 15.47
N TYR A 65 -2.28 -7.11 15.16
CA TYR A 65 -3.53 -6.89 15.89
C TYR A 65 -3.42 -7.33 17.37
N TYR A 66 -2.82 -8.51 17.63
CA TYR A 66 -2.62 -8.99 19.00
C TYR A 66 -1.56 -8.20 19.77
N TYR A 67 -0.52 -7.69 19.07
CA TYR A 67 0.50 -6.81 19.65
C TYR A 67 -0.11 -5.52 20.22
N ASP A 68 -1.24 -5.05 19.71
CA ASP A 68 -1.90 -3.84 20.20
C ASP A 68 -2.24 -3.93 21.71
N SER A 69 -2.64 -5.11 22.20
CA SER A 69 -2.89 -5.32 23.63
C SER A 69 -1.63 -5.19 24.47
N ILE A 70 -0.49 -5.67 23.97
CA ILE A 70 0.80 -5.56 24.63
C ILE A 70 1.25 -4.09 24.64
N LEU A 71 1.13 -3.40 23.52
CA LEU A 71 1.47 -1.98 23.41
C LEU A 71 0.62 -1.11 24.33
N LYS A 72 -0.68 -1.43 24.48
CA LYS A 72 -1.55 -0.77 25.46
C LYS A 72 -1.04 -0.94 26.90
N GLU A 73 -0.59 -2.14 27.25
CA GLU A 73 -0.07 -2.40 28.59
C GLU A 73 1.28 -1.70 28.83
N ILE A 74 2.17 -1.68 27.82
CA ILE A 74 3.42 -0.89 27.85
C ILE A 74 3.09 0.59 28.04
N ALA A 75 2.14 1.12 27.26
CA ALA A 75 1.72 2.50 27.34
C ALA A 75 1.22 2.86 28.75
N ARG A 76 0.33 2.02 29.30
CA ARG A 76 -0.24 2.19 30.64
C ARG A 76 0.82 2.20 31.73
N ARG A 77 1.77 1.24 31.72
CA ARG A 77 2.83 1.16 32.74
C ARG A 77 3.90 2.23 32.58
N GLY A 78 4.22 2.59 31.34
CA GLY A 78 5.22 3.59 30.98
C GLY A 78 4.73 5.04 31.10
N GLY A 79 3.43 5.27 31.31
CA GLY A 79 2.87 6.63 31.42
C GLY A 79 2.83 7.39 30.09
N ILE A 80 2.72 6.66 28.98
CA ILE A 80 2.68 7.20 27.61
C ILE A 80 1.39 6.79 26.90
N THR A 81 1.10 7.39 25.75
CA THR A 81 -0.04 7.06 24.91
C THR A 81 0.23 5.83 24.04
N LEU A 82 -0.83 5.20 23.52
CA LEU A 82 -0.69 4.09 22.56
C LEU A 82 0.03 4.51 21.28
N LYS A 83 -0.14 5.77 20.84
CA LYS A 83 0.58 6.31 19.67
C LYS A 83 2.08 6.38 19.92
N GLU A 84 2.48 6.88 21.10
CA GLU A 84 3.90 6.91 21.51
C GLU A 84 4.47 5.51 21.68
N ALA A 85 3.71 4.57 22.27
CA ALA A 85 4.13 3.18 22.40
C ALA A 85 4.36 2.48 21.05
N ARG A 86 3.67 2.91 19.98
CA ARG A 86 3.93 2.42 18.61
C ARG A 86 5.23 2.96 17.99
N HIS A 87 5.85 3.97 18.60
CA HIS A 87 7.10 4.61 18.13
C HIS A 87 8.32 4.28 19.02
N ILE A 88 8.16 3.38 20.00
CA ILE A 88 9.26 2.90 20.82
C ILE A 88 10.05 1.82 20.08
N LYS A 89 11.37 1.78 20.27
CA LYS A 89 12.18 0.63 19.83
C LYS A 89 12.09 -0.49 20.85
N THR A 90 12.23 -1.74 20.39
CA THR A 90 12.17 -2.93 21.26
C THR A 90 13.16 -2.83 22.42
N GLU A 91 14.38 -2.32 22.18
CA GLU A 91 15.41 -2.20 23.22
C GLU A 91 15.10 -1.12 24.26
N GLU A 92 14.24 -0.15 23.92
CA GLU A 92 13.88 0.98 24.79
C GLU A 92 12.75 0.65 25.75
N VAL A 93 12.00 -0.44 25.51
CA VAL A 93 10.84 -0.82 26.34
C VAL A 93 11.24 -1.03 27.80
N ILE A 94 12.36 -1.73 28.05
CA ILE A 94 12.83 -1.97 29.42
C ILE A 94 13.21 -0.65 30.11
N LYS A 95 13.89 0.24 29.37
CA LYS A 95 14.27 1.57 29.87
C LYS A 95 13.06 2.42 30.22
N LEU A 96 12.06 2.48 29.32
CA LEU A 96 10.80 3.18 29.56
C LEU A 96 10.12 2.69 30.84
N LEU A 97 10.00 1.37 31.01
CA LEU A 97 9.28 0.79 32.16
C LEU A 97 9.99 1.04 33.50
N LYS A 98 11.32 1.18 33.49
CA LYS A 98 12.13 1.46 34.69
C LYS A 98 12.21 2.96 35.00
N GLU A 99 12.54 3.78 34.01
CA GLU A 99 12.91 5.19 34.20
C GLU A 99 11.77 6.17 33.89
N LYS A 100 10.79 5.79 33.05
CA LYS A 100 9.63 6.61 32.63
C LYS A 100 9.96 8.01 32.07
N ASN A 101 11.18 8.22 31.60
CA ASN A 101 11.71 9.52 31.18
C ASN A 101 11.69 9.77 29.65
N MET A 102 11.02 8.90 28.87
CA MET A 102 11.12 8.92 27.40
C MET A 102 9.97 9.67 26.70
N LYS A 103 9.05 10.28 27.45
CA LYS A 103 7.81 10.85 26.90
C LYS A 103 8.08 11.97 25.89
N GLU A 104 8.97 12.90 26.19
CA GLU A 104 9.28 14.03 25.30
C GLU A 104 9.88 13.56 23.97
N GLU A 105 10.84 12.63 24.02
CA GLU A 105 11.46 12.07 22.83
C GLU A 105 10.44 11.31 21.97
N LEU A 106 9.56 10.52 22.59
CA LEU A 106 8.50 9.78 21.89
C LEU A 106 7.46 10.73 21.28
N SER A 107 7.10 11.79 21.98
CA SER A 107 6.22 12.85 21.45
C SER A 107 6.83 13.49 20.19
N GLU A 108 8.14 13.79 20.18
CA GLU A 108 8.83 14.29 18.99
C GLU A 108 8.86 13.26 17.84
N ARG A 109 9.08 11.96 18.14
CA ARG A 109 9.02 10.89 17.13
C ARG A 109 7.64 10.77 16.48
N VAL A 110 6.58 10.94 17.26
CA VAL A 110 5.19 10.89 16.77
C VAL A 110 4.88 12.08 15.86
N LYS A 111 5.45 13.26 16.12
CA LYS A 111 5.30 14.43 15.24
C LYS A 111 5.96 14.20 13.89
N LEU A 112 7.24 13.85 13.91
CA LEU A 112 8.01 13.54 12.70
C LEU A 112 9.25 12.75 13.08
N SER A 113 9.41 11.58 12.46
CA SER A 113 10.63 10.79 12.55
C SER A 113 11.09 10.35 11.17
N VAL A 114 12.40 10.38 10.95
CA VAL A 114 13.03 9.89 9.73
C VAL A 114 13.89 8.68 10.09
N PHE A 115 13.59 7.54 9.46
CA PHE A 115 14.34 6.30 9.62
C PHE A 115 15.44 6.23 8.57
N LEU A 116 16.67 6.53 8.97
CA LEU A 116 17.83 6.44 8.10
C LEU A 116 18.49 5.06 8.27
N VAL A 117 18.50 4.27 7.20
CA VAL A 117 19.23 3.00 7.16
C VAL A 117 20.44 3.15 6.26
N LYS A 118 21.65 3.04 6.84
CA LYS A 118 22.92 3.12 6.09
C LYS A 118 23.83 1.96 6.49
N LYS A 119 24.21 1.13 5.53
CA LYS A 119 25.08 -0.05 5.74
C LYS A 119 24.58 -0.97 6.87
N GLY A 120 23.27 -1.23 6.91
CA GLY A 120 22.64 -2.07 7.94
C GLY A 120 22.49 -1.42 9.33
N LYS A 121 22.96 -0.18 9.52
CA LYS A 121 22.70 0.58 10.76
C LYS A 121 21.49 1.48 10.57
N THR A 122 20.57 1.41 11.53
CA THR A 122 19.35 2.24 11.54
C THR A 122 19.49 3.35 12.56
N LYS A 123 19.24 4.59 12.14
CA LYS A 123 19.19 5.77 13.00
C LYS A 123 17.86 6.46 12.82
N ILE A 124 17.20 6.78 13.93
CA ILE A 124 15.98 7.59 13.95
C ILE A 124 16.40 9.04 14.17
N LEU A 125 16.02 9.92 13.26
CA LEU A 125 16.15 11.37 13.43
C LEU A 125 14.82 11.93 13.88
N ILE A 126 14.87 12.94 14.75
CA ILE A 126 13.71 13.66 15.31
C ILE A 126 13.94 15.17 15.29
N GLY A 127 12.86 15.94 15.49
CA GLY A 127 12.90 17.40 15.57
C GLY A 127 13.46 18.05 14.30
N LYS A 128 14.28 19.10 14.48
CA LYS A 128 14.84 19.90 13.35
C LYS A 128 15.60 19.05 12.31
N LYS A 129 16.35 18.03 12.75
CA LYS A 129 17.10 17.16 11.83
C LYS A 129 16.17 16.31 10.97
N ALA A 130 15.07 15.85 11.53
CA ALA A 130 14.05 15.12 10.78
C ALA A 130 13.33 16.06 9.80
N ALA A 131 12.99 17.28 10.23
CA ALA A 131 12.33 18.27 9.39
C ALA A 131 13.17 18.62 8.15
N LEU A 132 14.45 18.96 8.31
CA LEU A 132 15.34 19.25 7.18
C LEU A 132 15.43 18.08 6.20
N MET A 133 15.60 16.86 6.72
CA MET A 133 15.68 15.67 5.86
C MET A 133 14.35 15.39 5.14
N TYR A 134 13.22 15.65 5.79
CA TYR A 134 11.89 15.51 5.21
C TYR A 134 11.65 16.55 4.11
N GLU A 135 12.03 17.81 4.34
CA GLU A 135 11.95 18.87 3.33
C GLU A 135 12.81 18.55 2.10
N ASP A 136 14.02 18.02 2.30
CA ASP A 136 14.92 17.70 1.20
C ASP A 136 14.50 16.46 0.39
N LEU A 137 13.86 15.47 1.02
CA LEU A 137 13.56 14.18 0.38
C LEU A 137 12.10 14.02 -0.04
N CYS A 138 11.17 14.70 0.64
CA CYS A 138 9.74 14.40 0.56
C CYS A 138 8.86 15.60 0.19
N LEU A 139 9.42 16.82 0.12
CA LEU A 139 8.67 17.99 -0.34
C LEU A 139 9.09 18.40 -1.74
N ALA A 140 8.11 18.82 -2.53
CA ALA A 140 8.33 19.48 -3.79
C ALA A 140 8.93 20.88 -3.57
N LYS A 141 9.97 21.24 -4.33
CA LYS A 141 10.57 22.58 -4.31
C LYS A 141 10.16 23.33 -5.59
N GLY A 142 9.45 24.45 -5.42
CA GLY A 142 9.01 25.34 -6.51
C GLY A 142 7.68 24.93 -7.18
N ASP A 143 7.26 25.69 -8.20
CA ASP A 143 6.12 25.33 -9.06
C ASP A 143 6.54 24.22 -10.03
N ILE A 144 6.07 23.00 -9.73
CA ILE A 144 6.40 21.82 -10.51
C ILE A 144 5.27 21.56 -11.51
N ASN A 145 5.51 21.90 -12.78
CA ASN A 145 4.59 21.59 -13.88
C ASN A 145 4.76 20.17 -14.44
N GLU A 146 5.86 19.50 -14.09
CA GLU A 146 6.16 18.13 -14.52
C GLU A 146 6.67 17.30 -13.35
N LEU A 147 5.92 16.26 -13.00
CA LEU A 147 6.29 15.27 -12.00
C LEU A 147 6.87 14.04 -12.70
N LYS A 148 7.93 13.49 -12.12
CA LYS A 148 8.53 12.24 -12.57
C LYS A 148 8.33 11.15 -11.54
N GLY A 149 8.05 9.97 -12.03
CA GLY A 149 7.92 8.76 -11.23
C GLY A 149 8.34 7.54 -12.02
N PHE A 150 7.94 6.38 -11.53
CA PHE A 150 8.14 5.10 -12.17
C PHE A 150 7.01 4.81 -13.17
N SER A 151 7.38 4.41 -14.39
CA SER A 151 6.47 3.92 -15.43
C SER A 151 5.84 2.59 -14.99
N ALA A 152 4.65 2.64 -14.38
CA ALA A 152 4.03 1.49 -13.73
C ALA A 152 3.11 0.70 -14.67
N ALA A 153 2.33 1.41 -15.49
CA ALA A 153 1.48 0.84 -16.52
C ALA A 153 1.48 1.74 -17.77
N PRO A 154 1.71 1.17 -18.97
CA PRO A 154 1.86 1.95 -20.20
C PRO A 154 0.53 2.57 -20.65
N GLY A 155 0.63 3.67 -21.39
CA GLY A 155 -0.50 4.37 -22.02
C GLY A 155 -0.50 5.87 -21.74
N PHE A 156 -1.48 6.58 -22.31
CA PHE A 156 -1.67 8.02 -22.12
C PHE A 156 -3.08 8.29 -21.60
N ALA A 157 -3.18 9.15 -20.59
CA ALA A 157 -4.45 9.61 -20.07
C ALA A 157 -4.41 11.10 -19.79
N ARG A 158 -5.54 11.79 -20.03
CA ARG A 158 -5.74 13.18 -19.64
C ARG A 158 -7.06 13.30 -18.89
N GLY A 159 -7.08 14.13 -17.88
CA GLY A 159 -8.31 14.37 -17.12
C GLY A 159 -8.08 15.23 -15.88
N PRO A 160 -9.18 15.64 -15.23
CA PRO A 160 -9.08 16.35 -13.97
C PRO A 160 -8.55 15.42 -12.88
N VAL A 161 -7.67 15.94 -12.04
CA VAL A 161 -7.16 15.27 -10.85
C VAL A 161 -8.29 15.10 -9.85
N GLN A 162 -8.35 13.91 -9.26
CA GLN A 162 -9.11 13.67 -8.05
C GLN A 162 -8.22 12.98 -7.01
N ILE A 163 -8.00 13.63 -5.87
CA ILE A 163 -7.13 13.16 -4.80
C ILE A 163 -7.97 12.34 -3.82
N ILE A 164 -7.53 11.11 -3.53
CA ILE A 164 -8.17 10.22 -2.54
C ILE A 164 -7.10 9.67 -1.61
N MET A 165 -7.14 10.10 -0.35
CA MET A 165 -6.16 9.69 0.66
C MET A 165 -6.63 8.51 1.51
N HIS A 166 -7.95 8.30 1.60
CA HIS A 166 -8.52 7.26 2.44
C HIS A 166 -9.45 6.30 1.67
N PRO A 167 -9.37 4.98 1.94
CA PRO A 167 -10.25 4.00 1.32
C PRO A 167 -11.75 4.24 1.55
N THR A 168 -12.12 4.97 2.61
CA THR A 168 -13.51 5.35 2.90
C THR A 168 -14.10 6.34 1.91
N GLU A 169 -13.27 6.93 1.05
CA GLU A 169 -13.68 7.95 0.07
C GLU A 169 -13.71 7.42 -1.36
N ILE A 170 -13.44 6.11 -1.55
CA ILE A 170 -13.42 5.46 -2.86
C ILE A 170 -14.74 5.65 -3.62
N ASP A 171 -15.86 5.71 -2.91
CA ASP A 171 -17.18 5.90 -3.52
C ASP A 171 -17.37 7.30 -4.15
N LYS A 172 -16.53 8.28 -3.76
CA LYS A 172 -16.55 9.64 -4.34
C LYS A 172 -15.86 9.71 -5.70
N ILE A 173 -15.13 8.67 -6.12
CA ILE A 173 -14.34 8.67 -7.35
C ILE A 173 -15.27 8.81 -8.56
N LYS A 174 -15.07 9.89 -9.32
CA LYS A 174 -15.83 10.17 -10.54
C LYS A 174 -15.24 9.41 -11.72
N LYS A 175 -16.07 9.19 -12.74
CA LYS A 175 -15.64 8.53 -13.97
C LYS A 175 -14.72 9.46 -14.79
N GLY A 176 -13.66 8.92 -15.38
CA GLY A 176 -12.77 9.64 -16.29
C GLY A 176 -11.75 10.58 -15.63
N VAL A 177 -11.65 10.58 -14.30
CA VAL A 177 -10.65 11.40 -13.57
C VAL A 177 -9.28 10.74 -13.58
N ILE A 178 -8.25 11.53 -13.30
CA ILE A 178 -6.92 11.03 -12.93
C ILE A 178 -6.88 10.87 -11.41
N LEU A 179 -6.82 9.62 -10.94
CA LEU A 179 -6.78 9.34 -9.50
C LEU A 179 -5.38 9.61 -8.97
N VAL A 180 -5.26 10.49 -7.99
CA VAL A 180 -4.01 10.77 -7.27
C VAL A 180 -4.14 10.24 -5.83
N THR A 181 -3.17 9.46 -5.37
CA THR A 181 -3.20 8.91 -4.00
C THR A 181 -1.79 8.66 -3.45
N ALA A 182 -1.65 8.58 -2.13
CA ALA A 182 -0.37 8.24 -1.51
C ALA A 182 -0.04 6.74 -1.69
N GLN A 183 -1.04 5.86 -1.53
CA GLN A 183 -0.90 4.42 -1.68
C GLN A 183 -2.20 3.81 -2.15
N ILE A 184 -2.11 2.82 -3.03
CA ILE A 184 -3.26 2.00 -3.39
C ILE A 184 -3.34 0.76 -2.51
N VAL A 185 -4.57 0.37 -2.17
CA VAL A 185 -4.88 -0.86 -1.46
C VAL A 185 -5.96 -1.65 -2.21
N PRO A 186 -6.13 -2.96 -1.96
CA PRO A 186 -7.04 -3.81 -2.75
C PRO A 186 -8.48 -3.31 -2.84
N SER A 187 -8.96 -2.55 -1.85
CA SER A 187 -10.31 -1.97 -1.87
C SER A 187 -10.55 -0.96 -3.01
N PHE A 188 -9.50 -0.41 -3.63
CA PHE A 188 -9.63 0.49 -4.79
C PHE A 188 -9.98 -0.25 -6.09
N GLY A 189 -9.85 -1.58 -6.13
CA GLY A 189 -10.05 -2.38 -7.35
C GLY A 189 -11.31 -2.05 -8.15
N PRO A 190 -12.50 -1.94 -7.52
CA PRO A 190 -13.73 -1.56 -8.23
C PRO A 190 -13.69 -0.16 -8.85
N ALA A 191 -13.02 0.80 -8.21
CA ALA A 191 -12.94 2.18 -8.68
C ALA A 191 -11.92 2.36 -9.81
N LEU A 192 -10.88 1.52 -9.88
CA LEU A 192 -9.88 1.58 -10.95
C LEU A 192 -10.48 1.40 -12.35
N LYS A 193 -11.62 0.73 -12.46
CA LYS A 193 -12.34 0.58 -13.74
C LYS A 193 -13.04 1.85 -14.22
N LYS A 194 -13.20 2.86 -13.35
CA LYS A 194 -13.91 4.10 -13.65
C LYS A 194 -12.98 5.24 -14.06
N ILE A 195 -11.72 5.20 -13.63
CA ILE A 195 -10.77 6.30 -13.79
C ILE A 195 -10.06 6.23 -15.14
N ALA A 196 -9.51 7.36 -15.59
CA ALA A 196 -8.74 7.44 -16.82
C ALA A 196 -7.26 7.08 -16.61
N GLY A 197 -6.70 7.34 -15.43
CA GLY A 197 -5.30 7.05 -15.11
C GLY A 197 -5.01 7.14 -13.62
N LEU A 198 -3.86 6.60 -13.20
CA LEU A 198 -3.43 6.53 -11.81
C LEU A 198 -2.09 7.23 -11.58
N VAL A 199 -2.02 8.08 -10.58
CA VAL A 199 -0.78 8.68 -10.06
C VAL A 199 -0.66 8.33 -8.59
N CYS A 200 0.47 7.75 -8.19
CA CYS A 200 0.67 7.27 -6.83
C CYS A 200 2.04 7.68 -6.27
N ASP A 201 2.07 8.28 -5.08
CA ASP A 201 3.35 8.67 -4.46
C ASP A 201 4.16 7.46 -3.99
N GLY A 202 3.48 6.42 -3.50
CA GLY A 202 4.09 5.15 -3.13
C GLY A 202 4.11 4.12 -4.26
N GLY A 203 4.78 2.98 -4.00
CA GLY A 203 4.81 1.84 -4.92
C GLY A 203 6.01 1.86 -5.86
N THR A 204 7.15 1.36 -5.36
CA THR A 204 8.40 1.32 -6.12
C THR A 204 8.42 0.14 -7.10
N GLY A 205 8.50 0.44 -8.40
CA GLY A 205 8.83 -0.53 -9.44
C GLY A 205 7.65 -1.24 -10.09
N ILE A 206 7.96 -2.01 -11.13
CA ILE A 206 7.00 -2.66 -12.03
C ILE A 206 6.20 -3.78 -11.35
N THR A 207 6.72 -4.36 -10.26
CA THR A 207 6.08 -5.43 -9.48
C THR A 207 5.34 -4.91 -8.25
N SER A 208 5.25 -3.59 -8.09
CA SER A 208 4.51 -2.98 -7.00
C SER A 208 3.01 -3.23 -7.13
N HIS A 209 2.32 -3.23 -5.98
CA HIS A 209 0.87 -3.40 -5.95
C HIS A 209 0.09 -2.42 -6.84
N PRO A 210 0.39 -1.09 -6.84
CA PRO A 210 -0.27 -0.17 -7.77
C PRO A 210 0.02 -0.45 -9.24
N ALA A 211 1.25 -0.84 -9.58
CA ALA A 211 1.59 -1.16 -10.96
C ALA A 211 0.83 -2.37 -11.49
N ILE A 212 0.68 -3.42 -10.67
CA ILE A 212 -0.09 -4.62 -11.05
C ILE A 212 -1.57 -4.27 -11.25
N LEU A 213 -2.18 -3.58 -10.28
CA LEU A 213 -3.60 -3.24 -10.34
C LEU A 213 -3.93 -2.31 -11.53
N ALA A 214 -3.06 -1.35 -11.83
CA ALA A 214 -3.23 -0.48 -12.99
C ALA A 214 -3.19 -1.26 -14.32
N ARG A 215 -2.25 -2.19 -14.46
CA ARG A 215 -2.17 -3.05 -15.66
C ARG A 215 -3.36 -3.99 -15.77
N GLU A 216 -3.81 -4.58 -14.67
CA GLU A 216 -5.03 -5.41 -14.65
C GLU A 216 -6.28 -4.62 -15.03
N ALA A 217 -6.35 -3.34 -14.63
CA ALA A 217 -7.44 -2.44 -15.00
C ALA A 217 -7.28 -1.84 -16.41
N GLY A 218 -6.13 -2.00 -17.06
CA GLY A 218 -5.85 -1.45 -18.38
C GLY A 218 -5.72 0.07 -18.42
N ILE A 219 -5.32 0.69 -17.30
CA ILE A 219 -5.17 2.15 -17.17
C ILE A 219 -3.69 2.57 -17.14
N PRO A 220 -3.33 3.71 -17.73
CA PRO A 220 -1.99 4.29 -17.58
C PRO A 220 -1.69 4.64 -16.12
N ALA A 221 -0.46 4.39 -15.68
CA ALA A 221 -0.07 4.70 -14.31
C ALA A 221 1.38 5.13 -14.14
N VAL A 222 1.56 6.13 -13.28
CA VAL A 222 2.86 6.60 -12.78
C VAL A 222 2.87 6.45 -11.26
N THR A 223 3.85 5.73 -10.74
CA THR A 223 4.00 5.50 -9.28
C THR A 223 5.30 6.14 -8.78
N SER A 224 5.59 6.09 -7.47
CA SER A 224 6.84 6.66 -6.92
C SER A 224 7.06 8.14 -7.26
N THR A 225 5.99 8.92 -7.43
CA THR A 225 6.11 10.37 -7.65
C THR A 225 6.57 11.11 -6.40
N ASN A 226 6.41 10.50 -5.21
CA ASN A 226 6.75 11.01 -3.87
C ASN A 226 6.01 12.28 -3.43
N VAL A 227 5.64 13.17 -4.34
CA VAL A 227 5.12 14.52 -4.05
C VAL A 227 3.84 14.89 -4.81
N ALA A 228 3.28 14.00 -5.64
CA ALA A 228 2.11 14.28 -6.47
C ALA A 228 0.88 14.67 -5.64
N THR A 229 0.66 14.03 -4.49
CA THR A 229 -0.46 14.40 -3.58
C THR A 229 -0.30 15.77 -2.93
N GLN A 230 0.91 16.33 -2.97
CA GLN A 230 1.22 17.65 -2.40
C GLN A 230 1.21 18.75 -3.46
N VAL A 231 1.64 18.42 -4.68
CA VAL A 231 1.77 19.36 -5.80
C VAL A 231 0.45 19.54 -6.55
N LEU A 232 -0.26 18.44 -6.82
CA LEU A 232 -1.51 18.48 -7.57
C LEU A 232 -2.66 18.84 -6.64
N LYS A 233 -3.71 19.47 -7.21
CA LYS A 233 -4.96 19.79 -6.50
C LYS A 233 -6.15 19.16 -7.20
N ASP A 234 -7.22 18.90 -6.45
CA ASP A 234 -8.48 18.45 -7.03
C ASP A 234 -8.94 19.40 -8.14
N GLY A 235 -9.28 18.83 -9.30
CA GLY A 235 -9.71 19.56 -10.48
C GLY A 235 -8.59 20.03 -11.41
N ASP A 236 -7.31 19.94 -11.01
CA ASP A 236 -6.19 20.27 -11.90
C ASP A 236 -6.24 19.38 -13.15
N LEU A 237 -6.11 19.96 -14.34
CA LEU A 237 -6.04 19.18 -15.56
C LEU A 237 -4.61 18.66 -15.73
N VAL A 238 -4.46 17.35 -15.87
CA VAL A 238 -3.14 16.73 -16.04
C VAL A 238 -3.11 15.74 -17.19
N GLU A 239 -1.93 15.54 -17.75
CA GLU A 239 -1.58 14.45 -18.65
C GLU A 239 -0.69 13.45 -17.91
N VAL A 240 -1.01 12.17 -18.04
CA VAL A 240 -0.23 11.04 -17.50
C VAL A 240 0.36 10.28 -18.68
N ASP A 241 1.69 10.26 -18.78
CA ASP A 241 2.47 9.41 -19.69
C ASP A 241 3.00 8.22 -18.90
N GLY A 242 2.25 7.12 -18.98
CA GLY A 242 2.59 5.85 -18.34
C GLY A 242 3.76 5.11 -18.99
N TYR A 243 4.26 5.53 -20.15
CA TYR A 243 5.46 4.98 -20.78
C TYR A 243 6.73 5.62 -20.23
N LYS A 244 6.71 6.95 -20.09
CA LYS A 244 7.88 7.72 -19.61
C LYS A 244 7.90 7.89 -18.10
N GLY A 245 6.79 7.60 -17.40
CA GLY A 245 6.68 7.84 -15.98
C GLY A 245 6.54 9.34 -15.66
N ILE A 246 5.83 10.09 -16.52
CA ILE A 246 5.73 11.55 -16.41
C ILE A 246 4.27 11.94 -16.19
N VAL A 247 4.05 12.90 -15.29
CA VAL A 247 2.75 13.56 -15.10
C VAL A 247 2.94 15.05 -15.31
N LYS A 248 2.22 15.63 -16.27
CA LYS A 248 2.33 17.04 -16.63
C LYS A 248 1.04 17.78 -16.32
N LYS A 249 1.13 18.92 -15.64
CA LYS A 249 0.01 19.84 -15.43
C LYS A 249 -0.24 20.64 -16.71
N LEU A 250 -1.51 20.75 -17.12
CA LEU A 250 -1.96 21.42 -18.34
C LEU A 250 -2.52 22.82 -18.06
#